data_AF-U4QU49-F1
#
_entry.id   AF-U4QU49-F1
#
_cell.length_a   1.000
_cell.length_b   1.000
_cell.length_c   1.000
_cell.angle_alpha   90.00
_cell.angle_beta   90.00
_cell.angle_gamma   90.00
#
_symmetry.space_group_name_H-M   'P 1'
#
loop_
_entity.id
_entity.type
_entity.pdbx_description
1 polymer ?
#
loop_
_entity_poly.entity_id
_entity_poly.type
_entity_poly.pdbx_seq_one_letter_code
_entity_poly.pdbx_strand_id
1 'polypeptide(L)' 'MILPTKHVSVRNSLIGAGATILHTINSPQTVTGLWNNVRTNPEVGVYHRFVLTLDFLFVIDAIELMDGLIVRTNR' A
#
# COMPACT_ATOMS: atom_id res chain seq x y z
N MET A 1 -34.61 5.44 10.11
CA MET A 1 -33.78 5.07 8.94
C MET A 1 -32.33 5.43 9.24
N ILE A 2 -31.43 4.45 9.28
CA ILE A 2 -29.99 4.69 9.38
C ILE A 2 -29.54 5.11 7.98
N LEU A 3 -29.02 6.33 7.82
CA LEU A 3 -28.48 6.80 6.54
C LEU A 3 -27.37 5.85 6.04
N PRO A 4 -27.27 5.56 4.73
CA PRO A 4 -26.18 4.75 4.19
C PRO A 4 -24.89 5.57 4.22
N THR A 5 -24.17 5.53 5.33
CA THR A 5 -22.85 6.17 5.50
C THR A 5 -21.71 5.31 4.94
N LYS A 6 -21.98 4.34 4.06
CA LYS A 6 -21.02 3.34 3.58
C LYS A 6 -19.95 3.87 2.61
N HIS A 7 -19.70 5.19 2.60
CA HIS A 7 -18.55 5.76 1.94
C HIS A 7 -17.29 5.43 2.74
N VAL A 8 -16.51 4.48 2.23
CA VAL A 8 -15.12 4.32 2.67
C VAL A 8 -14.37 5.54 2.16
N SER A 9 -13.89 6.39 3.08
CA SER A 9 -13.05 7.52 2.70
C SER A 9 -11.83 7.03 1.93
N VAL A 10 -11.31 7.82 0.99
CA VAL A 10 -10.12 7.43 0.21
C VAL A 10 -8.96 7.05 1.15
N ARG A 11 -8.82 7.79 2.26
CA ARG A 11 -7.84 7.51 3.33
C ARG A 11 -7.96 6.12 3.96
N ASN A 12 -9.18 5.60 4.03
CA ASN A 12 -9.49 4.28 4.57
C ASN A 12 -9.57 3.20 3.48
N SER A 13 -9.45 3.56 2.21
CA SER A 13 -9.52 2.64 1.08
C SER A 13 -8.16 1.96 0.82
N LEU A 14 -8.16 0.89 0.02
CA LEU A 14 -6.93 0.30 -0.50
C LEU A 14 -6.20 1.22 -1.49
N ILE A 15 -6.93 2.10 -2.18
CA ILE A 15 -6.33 3.09 -3.09
C ILE A 15 -5.49 4.12 -2.32
N GLY A 16 -6.00 4.64 -1.21
CA GLY A 16 -5.25 5.57 -0.35
C GLY A 16 -4.02 4.92 0.30
N ALA A 17 -4.18 3.69 0.80
CA ALA A 17 -3.07 2.88 1.27
C ALA A 17 -2.01 2.68 0.17
N GLY A 18 -2.45 2.34 -1.04
CA GLY A 18 -1.58 2.14 -2.20
C GLY A 18 -0.82 3.40 -2.58
N ALA A 19 -1.50 4.56 -2.60
CA ALA A 19 -0.86 5.85 -2.86
C ALA A 19 0.23 6.16 -1.82
N THR A 20 -0.05 5.91 -0.54
CA THR A 20 0.90 6.10 0.56
C THR A 20 2.13 5.20 0.41
N ILE A 21 1.92 3.93 0.07
CA ILE A 21 3.00 2.96 -0.14
C ILE A 21 3.84 3.37 -1.36
N LEU A 22 3.21 3.64 -2.51
CA LEU A 22 3.90 4.02 -3.74
C LEU A 22 4.72 5.31 -3.60
N HIS A 23 4.25 6.27 -2.80
CA HIS A 23 4.99 7.50 -2.51
C HIS A 23 6.22 7.25 -1.61
N THR A 24 6.24 6.14 -0.89
CA THR A 24 7.35 5.74 -0.01
C THR A 24 8.42 4.93 -0.77
N ILE A 25 8.06 4.28 -1.88
CA ILE A 25 8.98 3.52 -2.73
C ILE A 25 9.75 4.46 -3.65
N ASN A 26 10.76 5.14 -3.09
CA ASN A 26 11.69 5.99 -3.84
C ASN A 26 12.87 5.21 -4.44
N SER A 27 13.17 4.04 -3.87
CA SER A 27 14.19 3.10 -4.33
C SER A 27 13.77 1.67 -4.02
N PRO A 28 14.33 0.67 -4.72
CA PRO A 28 14.17 -0.74 -4.37
C PRO A 28 14.46 -0.98 -2.90
N GLN A 29 13.57 -1.69 -2.20
CA GLN A 29 13.71 -1.96 -0.77
C GLN A 29 13.03 -3.27 -0.38
N THR A 30 13.48 -3.88 0.72
CA THR A 30 12.86 -5.12 1.22
C THR A 30 11.45 -4.86 1.74
N VAL A 31 10.63 -5.91 1.79
CA VAL A 31 9.28 -5.87 2.40
C VAL A 31 9.33 -5.32 3.84
N THR A 32 10.30 -5.77 4.63
CA THR A 32 10.51 -5.32 6.01
C THR A 32 10.91 -3.85 6.08
N GLY A 33 11.79 -3.39 5.18
CA GLY A 33 12.18 -1.99 5.08
C GLY A 33 10.98 -1.09 4.77
N LEU A 34 10.20 -1.49 3.77
CA LEU A 34 8.98 -0.77 3.39
C LEU A 34 7.97 -0.72 4.53
N TRP A 35 7.73 -1.85 5.21
CA TRP A 35 6.85 -1.91 6.38
C TRP A 35 7.28 -0.94 7.47
N ASN A 36 8.57 -0.89 7.80
CA ASN A 36 9.09 0.03 8.81
C ASN A 36 8.85 1.51 8.44
N ASN A 37 8.88 1.84 7.15
CA ASN A 37 8.66 3.19 6.66
C ASN A 37 7.17 3.61 6.69
N VAL A 38 6.24 2.66 6.54
CA VAL A 38 4.80 2.98 6.40
C VAL A 38 3.94 2.61 7.61
N ARG A 39 4.43 1.82 8.57
CA ARG A 39 3.62 1.31 9.69
C ARG A 39 2.98 2.39 10.57
N THR A 40 3.56 3.59 10.62
CA THR A 40 3.02 4.72 11.38
C THR A 40 2.02 5.56 10.58
N ASN A 41 1.89 5.33 9.27
CA ASN A 41 0.90 6.02 8.45
C ASN A 41 -0.50 5.48 8.75
N PRO A 42 -1.48 6.36 9.09
CA PRO A 42 -2.87 5.94 9.33
C PRO A 42 -3.51 5.25 8.12
N GLU A 43 -3.04 5.60 6.92
CA GLU A 43 -3.45 5.03 5.63
C GLU A 43 -2.97 3.58 5.44
N VAL A 44 -2.08 3.06 6.28
CA VAL A 44 -1.65 1.65 6.25
C VAL A 44 -2.02 0.97 7.58
N GLY A 45 -1.59 1.55 8.70
CA GLY A 45 -2.03 1.22 10.06
C GLY A 45 -1.57 -0.12 10.62
N VAL A 46 -1.85 -1.23 9.93
CA VAL A 46 -1.69 -2.61 10.44
C VAL A 46 -1.12 -3.54 9.38
N TYR A 47 -0.39 -4.56 9.81
CA TYR A 47 0.41 -5.41 8.91
C TYR A 47 -0.44 -6.15 7.86
N HIS A 48 -1.62 -6.66 8.22
CA HIS A 48 -2.48 -7.34 7.25
C HIS A 48 -2.98 -6.39 6.15
N ARG A 49 -3.26 -5.12 6.48
CA ARG A 49 -3.67 -4.11 5.48
C ARG A 49 -2.50 -3.74 4.59
N PHE A 50 -1.28 -3.68 5.14
CA PHE A 50 -0.06 -3.53 4.36
C PHE A 50 0.10 -4.64 3.32
N VAL A 51 0.04 -5.91 3.74
CA VAL A 51 0.15 -7.07 2.82
C VAL A 51 -0.95 -7.04 1.77
N LEU A 52 -2.22 -6.82 2.15
CA LEU A 52 -3.33 -6.72 1.21
C LEU A 52 -3.15 -5.58 0.19
N THR A 53 -2.54 -4.48 0.61
CA THR A 53 -2.23 -3.37 -0.29
C THR A 53 -1.10 -3.73 -1.26
N LEU A 54 -0.07 -4.45 -0.79
CA LEU A 54 0.98 -4.96 -1.68
C LEU A 54 0.43 -5.96 -2.70
N ASP A 55 -0.43 -6.88 -2.28
CA ASP A 55 -1.10 -7.83 -3.18
C ASP A 55 -1.90 -7.09 -4.25
N PHE A 56 -2.68 -6.08 -3.84
CA PHE A 56 -3.42 -5.22 -4.75
C PHE A 56 -2.50 -4.51 -5.75
N LEU A 57 -1.44 -3.85 -5.27
CA LEU A 57 -0.49 -3.13 -6.11
C LEU A 57 0.25 -4.05 -7.08
N PHE A 58 0.58 -5.27 -6.66
CA PHE A 58 1.24 -6.27 -7.50
C PHE A 58 0.30 -6.77 -8.60
N VAL A 59 -0.96 -7.09 -8.26
CA VAL A 59 -1.95 -7.58 -9.23
C VAL A 59 -2.26 -6.55 -10.32
N ILE A 60 -2.20 -5.25 -10.00
CA ILE A 60 -2.39 -4.18 -10.99
C ILE A 60 -1.09 -3.74 -11.67
N ASP A 61 0.02 -4.45 -11.47
CA ASP A 61 1.32 -4.16 -12.08
C ASP A 61 1.91 -2.78 -11.68
N ALA A 62 1.55 -2.27 -10.50
CA ALA A 62 2.10 -1.01 -9.97
C ALA A 62 3.44 -1.21 -9.24
N ILE A 63 3.68 -2.43 -8.74
CA ILE A 63 4.94 -2.85 -8.12
C ILE A 63 5.30 -4.26 -8.58
N GLU A 64 6.59 -4.58 -8.47
CA GLU A 64 7.12 -5.91 -8.73
C GLU A 64 8.04 -6.34 -7.58
N LEU A 65 8.22 -7.65 -7.41
CA LEU A 65 9.17 -8.23 -6.47
C LEU A 65 10.36 -8.79 -7.25
N MET A 66 11.47 -8.06 -7.28
CA MET A 66 12.71 -8.44 -7.94
C MET A 66 13.80 -8.73 -6.91
N ASP A 67 14.35 -9.94 -6.91
CA ASP A 67 15.43 -10.36 -6.00
C ASP A 67 15.14 -10.05 -4.51
N GLY A 68 13.88 -10.21 -4.09
CA GLY A 68 13.43 -9.94 -2.72
C GLY A 68 13.23 -8.45 -2.39
N LEU A 69 13.34 -7.57 -3.39
CA LEU A 69 13.11 -6.13 -3.28
C LEU A 69 11.80 -5.75 -3.98
N ILE A 70 11.01 -4.91 -3.32
CA ILE A 70 9.86 -4.26 -3.93
C ILE A 70 10.38 -3.11 -4.78
N VAL A 71 10.02 -3.13 -6.06
CA VAL A 71 10.33 -2.10 -7.05
C VAL A 71 9.04 -1.52 -7.63
N ARG A 72 9.08 -0.25 -8.04
CA ARG A 72 7.94 0.40 -8.69
C ARG A 72 8.00 0.20 -10.20
N THR A 73 6.87 -0.12 -10.81
CA THR A 73 6.75 -0.24 -12.27
C THR A 73 6.57 1.16 -12.87
N ASN A 74 7.44 1.56 -13.79
CA ASN A 74 7.40 2.88 -14.46
C ASN A 74 6.76 2.78 -15.86
N ARG A 75 5.55 2.22 -15.95
CA ARG A 75 4.78 2.19 -17.20
C ARG A 75 3.90 3.43 -17.37
#